data_AF-A0A2V9TFB9-F1
#
_entry.id   AF-A0A2V9TFB9-F1
#
_cell.length_a   1.000
_cell.length_b   1.000
_cell.length_c   1.000
_cell.angle_alpha   90.00
_cell.angle_beta   90.00
_cell.angle_gamma   90.00
#
_symmetry.space_group_name_H-M   'P 1'
#
loop_
_entity.id
_entity.type
_entity.pdbx_description
1 polymer ?
#
loop_
_entity_poly.entity_id
_entity_poly.type
_entity_poly.pdbx_seq_one_letter_code
_entity_poly.pdbx_strand_id
1 'polypeptide(L)' 'MFNGSGAQFSSFKRWGDYSSMSVDPTDDCTFWYTNEYYATTSSFNWRTRIAAFKFDSCKGHGR' A
#
# COMPACT_ATOMS: atom_id res chain seq x y z
N MET A 1 -7.17 -6.36 -3.06
CA MET A 1 -6.99 -4.92 -2.76
C MET A 1 -8.13 -4.46 -1.86
N PHE A 2 -7.89 -3.59 -0.89
CA PHE A 2 -8.93 -3.09 0.03
C PHE A 2 -9.35 -1.69 -0.38
N ASN A 3 -10.65 -1.41 -0.33
CA ASN A 3 -11.17 -0.11 -0.71
C ASN A 3 -11.40 0.76 0.53
N GLY A 4 -10.70 1.88 0.63
CA GLY A 4 -11.02 2.92 1.61
C GLY A 4 -12.18 3.75 1.08
N SER A 5 -13.29 3.79 1.80
CA SER A 5 -14.50 4.52 1.38
C SER A 5 -14.45 6.04 1.61
N GLY A 6 -13.39 6.55 2.23
CA GLY A 6 -13.20 7.97 2.51
C GLY A 6 -12.11 8.63 1.67
N ALA A 7 -12.09 9.96 1.70
CA ALA A 7 -11.05 10.79 1.10
C ALA A 7 -10.38 11.73 2.12
N GLN A 8 -9.21 12.23 1.77
CA GLN A 8 -8.49 13.24 2.53
C GLN A 8 -9.05 14.65 2.28
N PHE A 9 -9.07 15.53 3.30
CA PHE A 9 -9.28 16.98 3.12
C PHE A 9 -8.44 17.85 4.06
N SER A 10 -8.08 19.07 3.65
CA SER A 10 -7.38 20.08 4.50
C SER A 10 -6.17 19.56 5.29
N SER A 11 -5.35 18.72 4.66
CA SER A 11 -4.28 17.94 5.32
C SER A 11 -2.87 18.32 4.85
N PHE A 12 -2.70 19.54 4.35
CA PHE A 12 -1.47 20.03 3.74
C PHE A 12 -0.97 19.21 2.53
N LYS A 13 -1.85 18.44 1.86
CA LYS A 13 -1.53 17.63 0.68
C LYS A 13 -0.45 16.56 0.94
N ARG A 14 -0.42 16.03 2.17
CA ARG A 14 0.57 15.08 2.70
C ARG A 14 0.29 13.61 2.36
N TRP A 15 -0.58 13.34 1.38
CA TRP A 15 -0.92 11.97 1.00
C TRP A 15 0.30 11.23 0.47
N GLY A 16 0.58 10.05 1.03
CA GLY A 16 1.68 9.19 0.57
C GLY A 16 2.94 9.27 1.41
N ASP A 17 3.03 10.17 2.39
CA ASP A 17 4.21 10.29 3.28
C ASP A 17 4.51 8.97 4.03
N TYR A 18 3.48 8.17 4.27
CA TYR A 18 3.59 6.88 4.98
C TYR A 18 3.36 5.70 4.04
N SER A 19 3.75 5.85 2.78
CA SER A 19 3.69 4.77 1.76
C SER A 19 5.07 4.23 1.42
N SER A 20 5.15 2.91 1.24
CA SER A 20 6.38 2.25 0.81
C SER A 20 6.09 1.01 -0.02
N MET A 21 7.02 0.66 -0.91
CA MET A 21 7.00 -0.57 -1.67
C MET A 21 8.37 -1.23 -1.64
N SER A 22 8.42 -2.54 -1.46
CA SER A 22 9.65 -3.33 -1.52
C SER A 22 9.39 -4.67 -2.20
N VAL A 23 10.38 -5.16 -2.95
CA VAL A 23 10.38 -6.52 -3.51
C VAL A 23 10.93 -7.48 -2.46
N ASP A 24 10.30 -8.64 -2.30
CA ASP A 24 10.76 -9.71 -1.43
C ASP A 24 12.03 -10.38 -2.01
N PRO A 25 13.18 -10.33 -1.33
CA PRO A 25 14.44 -10.87 -1.84
C PRO A 25 14.52 -12.41 -1.79
N THR A 26 13.49 -13.07 -1.26
CA THR A 26 13.41 -14.54 -1.21
C THR A 26 12.88 -15.14 -2.51
N ASP A 27 12.04 -14.41 -3.25
CA ASP A 27 11.46 -14.85 -4.52
C ASP A 27 11.63 -13.86 -5.68
N ASP A 28 12.17 -12.66 -5.42
CA ASP A 28 12.36 -11.55 -6.38
C ASP A 28 11.06 -11.17 -7.15
N CYS A 29 9.90 -11.53 -6.61
CA CYS A 29 8.61 -11.47 -7.31
C CYS A 29 7.46 -10.90 -6.47
N THR A 30 7.48 -11.08 -5.16
CA THR A 30 6.43 -10.59 -4.27
C THR A 30 6.69 -9.12 -3.93
N PHE A 31 5.71 -8.26 -4.20
CA PHE A 31 5.72 -6.86 -3.82
C PHE A 31 4.99 -6.70 -2.49
N TRP A 32 5.70 -6.22 -1.47
CA TRP A 32 5.11 -5.72 -0.24
C TRP A 32 4.81 -4.24 -0.41
N TYR A 33 3.55 -3.86 -0.22
CA TYR A 33 3.09 -2.48 -0.33
C TYR A 33 2.41 -2.03 0.94
N THR A 34 2.88 -0.91 1.49
CA THR A 34 2.29 -0.20 2.62
C THR A 34 1.69 1.10 2.11
N ASN A 35 0.44 1.37 2.45
CA ASN A 35 -0.23 2.59 2.02
C ASN A 35 -1.28 3.07 3.02
N GLU A 36 -1.59 4.36 2.93
CA GLU A 36 -2.62 5.04 3.70
C GLU A 36 -4.01 4.82 3.07
N TYR A 37 -5.04 4.68 3.90
CA TYR A 37 -6.43 4.69 3.45
C TYR A 37 -7.33 5.42 4.45
N TYR A 38 -8.42 5.99 3.96
CA TYR A 38 -9.48 6.58 4.78
C TYR A 38 -10.68 5.65 4.80
N ALA A 39 -11.12 5.23 6.00
CA ALA A 39 -12.37 4.49 6.16
C ALA A 39 -13.60 5.42 5.99
N THR A 40 -13.46 6.66 6.47
CA THR A 40 -14.41 7.76 6.27
C THR A 40 -13.63 9.02 5.94
N THR A 41 -14.25 9.95 5.21
CA THR A 41 -13.61 11.20 4.80
C THR A 41 -13.17 11.99 6.04
N SER A 42 -11.88 12.33 6.11
CA SER A 42 -11.28 12.98 7.28
C SER A 42 -10.03 13.77 6.87
N SER A 43 -9.53 14.60 7.79
CA SER A 43 -8.36 15.43 7.54
C SER A 43 -7.04 14.73 7.84
N PHE A 44 -6.93 14.06 8.99
CA PHE A 44 -5.70 13.36 9.42
C PHE A 44 -5.95 11.95 9.97
N ASN A 45 -7.20 11.46 9.95
CA ASN A 45 -7.55 10.14 10.48
C ASN A 45 -7.43 9.02 9.43
N TRP A 46 -6.28 8.99 8.74
CA TRP A 46 -5.93 7.88 7.86
C TRP A 46 -5.53 6.64 8.67
N ARG A 47 -5.50 5.50 8.02
CA ARG A 47 -5.04 4.23 8.57
C ARG A 47 -4.04 3.60 7.61
N THR A 48 -3.13 2.79 8.14
CA THR A 48 -2.19 2.03 7.30
C THR A 48 -2.79 0.68 6.94
N ARG A 49 -2.53 0.23 5.72
CA ARG A 49 -2.69 -1.17 5.34
C ARG A 49 -1.45 -1.67 4.62
N ILE A 50 -1.09 -2.91 4.94
CA ILE A 50 -0.03 -3.65 4.28
C ILE A 50 -0.68 -4.73 3.40
N ALA A 51 -0.21 -4.87 2.18
CA ALA A 51 -0.64 -5.91 1.25
C ALA A 51 0.58 -6.50 0.53
N ALA A 52 0.48 -7.77 0.18
CA ALA A 52 1.40 -8.43 -0.73
C ALA A 52 0.67 -8.74 -2.04
N PHE A 53 1.35 -8.55 -3.17
CA PHE A 53 0.85 -8.99 -4.47
C PHE A 53 2.02 -9.39 -5.37
N LYS A 54 1.72 -10.20 -6.39
CA LYS A 54 2.66 -10.58 -7.43
C LYS A 54 1.93 -10.60 -8.76
N PHE A 55 2.66 -10.40 -9.85
CA PHE A 55 2.10 -10.60 -11.19
C PHE A 55 2.02 -12.09 -11.49
N ASP A 56 0.96 -12.53 -12.18
CA ASP A 56 0.80 -13.94 -12.57
C ASP A 56 1.93 -14.45 -13.47
N SER A 57 2.55 -13.54 -14.24
CA SER A 57 3.73 -13.84 -15.06
C SER A 57 5.03 -13.95 -14.25
N CYS A 58 5.03 -13.57 -12.98
CA CYS A 58 6.21 -13.62 -12.12
C CYS A 58 6.38 -15.04 -11.57
N LYS A 59 7.30 -15.79 -12.18
CA LYS A 59 7.73 -17.10 -11.68
C LYS A 59 8.95 -16.86 -10.80
N GLY A 60 8.71 -16.62 -9.51
CA GLY A 60 9.76 -16.35 -8.54
C GLY A 60 10.90 -17.35 -8.66
N HIS A 61 12.13 -16.85 -8.54
CA HIS A 61 13.30 -17.72 -8.54
C HIS A 61 13.27 -18.50 -7.23
N GLY A 62 12.79 -19.75 -7.29
CA GLY A 62 13.02 -20.72 -6.24
C GLY A 62 14.52 -20.94 -6.14
N ARG A 63 15.14 -20.40 -5.09
CA ARG A 63 16.42 -20.92 -4.63
C ARG A 63 16.22 -22.32 -4.07
#